data_AF-A0A9E3P236-F1
#
_entry.id   AF-A0A9E3P236-F1
#
_cell.length_a   1.000
_cell.length_b   1.000
_cell.length_c   1.000
_cell.angle_alpha   90.00
_cell.angle_beta   90.00
_cell.angle_gamma   90.00
#
_symmetry.space_group_name_H-M   'P 1'
#
loop_
_entity.id
_entity.type
_entity.pdbx_description
1 polymer ?
#
loop_
_entity_poly.entity_id
_entity_poly.type
_entity_poly.pdbx_seq_one_letter_code
_entity_poly.pdbx_strand_id
1 'polypeptide(L)'
;MRLRPALLLATLALAACSSAPEEDTSADQGEIVDSSSGPKLCAGVRGNGQSILTHFASLSQIVEHYGVVDGMAGGSSGSITTFTYESMLKNPVIRQCSGKPCSPEAAASRLALALKSVEGYAYAVGDSDEGVAIKGLAATALELKANYDARGIDALGGAESAEAAKRLKEVLSIPEVRGLVNPEVFRMLADTEHLAFNVNEIKTSITTLGAFSVDDNRLFFRAGILSWPALATYFGRVGDFYAGYGPADKAGMSAWLDACADGTRGKPWSEAANVAIPSGGTCGEALSSLIKDFRAKARASEGTYTSRIDERAGDPKSPLHKLVSTAVLEGDAVTQWKTAHARYAKGEFPTGNVAFEPAFGDVAFGYWGSDADIAKVKQNAAKHGDLKTRKFSSLGNASWREILSASPAEPGLSRFVALEDGRISAGGWSDLAPSLVLDNLGCEQVVLVTREGDESGFATKIAAHLGMSEGDWKNLYDLDNPSSSYSRSVATADAVWCTNWNAFSDAQMGAMVLDAFNAPLETRPSFASARVLTPYARTTERTGKAGCTPGISAGATYPR
;
A
#
# COMPACT_ATOMS: atom_id res chain seq x y z
N MET A 1 1.34 40.56 -51.35
CA MET A 1 1.00 40.65 -52.77
C MET A 1 1.58 39.42 -53.46
N ARG A 2 0.70 38.47 -53.86
CA ARG A 2 0.77 37.48 -54.97
C ARG A 2 2.04 36.60 -55.09
N LEU A 3 2.04 35.29 -55.36
CA LEU A 3 1.04 34.30 -55.80
C LEU A 3 1.73 32.91 -55.73
N ARG A 4 1.02 31.84 -55.36
CA ARG A 4 1.38 30.44 -55.66
C ARG A 4 1.16 30.15 -57.16
N PRO A 5 1.72 29.04 -57.73
CA PRO A 5 0.95 27.78 -57.89
C PRO A 5 1.84 26.54 -57.62
N ALA A 6 1.42 25.38 -57.06
CA ALA A 6 0.31 24.46 -57.31
C ALA A 6 0.43 23.64 -58.62
N LEU A 7 0.53 22.30 -58.49
CA LEU A 7 0.13 21.15 -59.34
C LEU A 7 1.25 20.09 -59.44
N LEU A 8 1.05 18.78 -59.57
CA LEU A 8 -0.02 17.80 -59.27
C LEU A 8 0.58 16.41 -59.66
N LEU A 9 0.28 15.35 -58.89
CA LEU A 9 0.25 13.89 -59.20
C LEU A 9 1.04 13.27 -60.39
N ALA A 10 1.73 12.12 -60.16
CA ALA A 10 1.18 10.76 -60.44
C ALA A 10 2.23 9.61 -60.44
N THR A 11 1.87 8.51 -59.76
CA THR A 11 2.01 7.06 -60.10
C THR A 11 3.36 6.33 -60.26
N LEU A 12 3.51 5.31 -59.38
CA LEU A 12 3.90 3.89 -59.58
C LEU A 12 5.04 3.49 -60.53
N ALA A 13 6.06 2.80 -59.97
CA ALA A 13 6.62 1.56 -60.52
C ALA A 13 7.28 0.70 -59.41
N LEU A 14 7.12 -0.61 -59.55
CA LEU A 14 7.42 -1.70 -58.63
C LEU A 14 8.86 -2.23 -58.66
N ALA A 15 9.21 -2.89 -57.56
CA ALA A 15 10.07 -4.08 -57.40
C ALA A 15 11.60 -3.96 -57.51
N ALA A 16 12.30 -4.23 -56.39
CA ALA A 16 13.15 -5.42 -56.25
C ALA A 16 13.61 -5.63 -54.78
N CYS A 17 13.06 -6.70 -54.20
CA CYS A 17 13.60 -7.65 -53.21
C CYS A 17 14.83 -7.27 -52.36
N SER A 18 14.62 -7.17 -51.05
CA SER A 18 15.47 -7.86 -50.07
C SER A 18 14.59 -8.34 -48.92
N SER A 19 14.34 -9.64 -48.89
CA SER A 19 13.60 -10.34 -47.83
C SER A 19 14.46 -10.37 -46.57
N ALA A 20 14.18 -9.46 -45.65
CA ALA A 20 14.52 -9.65 -44.25
C ALA A 20 13.61 -10.76 -43.68
N PRO A 21 14.12 -11.66 -42.82
CA PRO A 21 13.31 -12.70 -42.22
C PRO A 21 12.20 -12.05 -41.39
N GLU A 22 10.97 -12.48 -41.62
CA GLU A 22 9.84 -12.22 -40.72
C GLU A 22 10.24 -12.74 -39.33
N GLU A 23 10.49 -11.81 -38.40
CA GLU A 23 10.44 -12.13 -36.98
C GLU A 23 8.99 -12.54 -36.69
N ASP A 24 8.85 -13.83 -36.43
CA ASP A 24 7.64 -14.50 -36.00
C ASP A 24 7.14 -13.82 -34.71
N THR A 25 6.27 -12.83 -34.85
CA THR A 25 5.56 -12.19 -33.74
C THR A 25 4.44 -13.11 -33.26
N SER A 26 4.82 -14.27 -32.73
CA SER A 26 3.98 -15.06 -31.84
C SER A 26 4.66 -15.18 -30.47
N ALA A 27 5.06 -14.03 -29.91
CA ALA A 27 5.29 -13.92 -28.48
C ALA A 27 3.91 -13.81 -27.82
N ASP A 28 3.45 -14.95 -27.34
CA ASP A 28 2.28 -15.15 -26.50
C ASP A 28 2.18 -14.01 -25.48
N GLN A 29 1.23 -13.11 -25.71
CA GLN A 29 0.92 -12.02 -24.80
C GLN A 29 0.49 -12.67 -23.49
N GLY A 30 1.23 -12.41 -22.41
CA GLY A 30 0.96 -13.01 -21.11
C GLY A 30 -0.54 -13.01 -20.84
N GLU A 31 -1.10 -14.20 -20.60
CA GLU A 31 -2.53 -14.48 -20.41
C GLU A 31 -3.23 -13.23 -19.88
N ILE A 32 -3.86 -12.49 -20.80
CA ILE A 32 -4.73 -11.38 -20.46
C ILE A 32 -5.81 -12.04 -19.63
N VAL A 33 -5.94 -11.62 -18.37
CA VAL A 33 -6.90 -12.24 -17.45
C VAL A 33 -8.26 -12.24 -18.15
N ASP A 34 -8.79 -13.44 -18.40
CA ASP A 34 -10.06 -13.60 -19.09
C ASP A 34 -11.14 -12.95 -18.24
N SER A 35 -11.58 -11.77 -18.68
CA SER A 35 -12.60 -10.95 -18.02
C SER A 35 -13.94 -11.67 -17.77
N SER A 36 -14.14 -12.86 -18.36
CA SER A 36 -15.35 -13.67 -18.18
C SER A 36 -15.31 -14.62 -16.97
N SER A 37 -14.13 -14.97 -16.45
CA SER A 37 -13.97 -15.83 -15.27
C SER A 37 -13.51 -15.03 -14.05
N GLY A 38 -13.98 -15.40 -12.84
CA GLY A 38 -13.53 -14.73 -11.61
C GLY A 38 -12.07 -15.04 -11.27
N PRO A 39 -11.38 -14.17 -10.50
CA PRO A 39 -10.03 -14.47 -10.04
C PRO A 39 -10.04 -15.72 -9.14
N LYS A 40 -9.08 -16.64 -9.33
CA LYS A 40 -9.11 -17.95 -8.65
C LYS A 40 -8.63 -17.82 -7.21
N LEU A 41 -7.45 -17.25 -7.02
CA LEU A 41 -6.91 -17.00 -5.69
C LEU A 41 -6.81 -15.49 -5.45
N CYS A 42 -7.44 -15.01 -4.38
CA CYS A 42 -7.39 -13.62 -3.96
C CYS A 42 -6.77 -13.47 -2.57
N ALA A 43 -6.10 -12.35 -2.35
CA ALA A 43 -5.57 -11.97 -1.05
C ALA A 43 -6.20 -10.66 -0.55
N GLY A 44 -6.84 -10.71 0.62
CA GLY A 44 -7.24 -9.52 1.35
C GLY A 44 -6.14 -9.13 2.32
N VAL A 45 -5.54 -7.95 2.16
CA VAL A 45 -4.43 -7.50 3.00
C VAL A 45 -4.92 -6.45 3.98
N ARG A 46 -4.90 -6.80 5.27
CA ARG A 46 -5.12 -5.83 6.34
C ARG A 46 -3.94 -4.87 6.43
N GLY A 47 -4.21 -3.56 6.32
CA GLY A 47 -3.19 -2.54 6.53
C GLY A 47 -2.57 -2.61 7.93
N ASN A 48 -1.25 -2.41 8.00
CA ASN A 48 -0.43 -2.55 9.21
C ASN A 48 0.57 -1.39 9.40
N GLY A 49 0.26 -0.20 8.88
CA GLY A 49 1.09 1.00 9.06
C GLY A 49 2.58 0.74 8.77
N GLN A 50 3.39 0.87 9.82
CA GLN A 50 4.87 0.77 9.84
C GLN A 50 5.42 -0.64 9.55
N SER A 51 4.59 -1.67 9.56
CA SER A 51 5.01 -3.07 9.57
C SER A 51 4.77 -3.77 8.22
N ILE A 52 4.82 -3.01 7.11
CA ILE A 52 4.49 -3.48 5.76
C ILE A 52 5.30 -4.72 5.29
N LEU A 53 6.52 -4.91 5.79
CA LEU A 53 7.35 -6.07 5.43
C LEU A 53 6.70 -7.41 5.81
N THR A 54 5.82 -7.42 6.81
CA THR A 54 5.08 -8.62 7.18
C THR A 54 4.12 -9.07 6.08
N HIS A 55 3.54 -8.14 5.32
CA HIS A 55 2.65 -8.47 4.20
C HIS A 55 3.39 -9.27 3.13
N PHE A 56 4.59 -8.83 2.77
CA PHE A 56 5.39 -9.49 1.74
C PHE A 56 5.89 -10.87 2.20
N ALA A 57 6.24 -11.01 3.49
CA ALA A 57 6.57 -12.31 4.07
C ALA A 57 5.38 -13.29 4.03
N SER A 58 4.19 -12.86 4.47
CA SER A 58 2.97 -13.67 4.42
C SER A 58 2.57 -14.03 2.98
N LEU A 59 2.58 -13.06 2.06
CA LEU A 59 2.25 -13.30 0.65
C LEU A 59 3.26 -14.24 -0.01
N SER A 60 4.56 -14.16 0.35
CA SER A 60 5.55 -15.07 -0.23
C SER A 60 5.23 -16.54 0.06
N GLN A 61 4.75 -16.84 1.27
CA GLN A 61 4.33 -18.19 1.66
C GLN A 61 3.05 -18.61 0.97
N ILE A 62 2.05 -17.73 0.92
CA ILE A 62 0.81 -17.99 0.20
C ILE A 62 1.13 -18.35 -1.25
N VAL A 63 2.03 -17.59 -1.90
CA VAL A 63 2.43 -17.85 -3.28
C VAL A 63 3.19 -19.17 -3.42
N GLU A 64 4.13 -19.50 -2.53
CA GLU A 64 4.85 -20.78 -2.60
C GLU A 64 3.93 -21.99 -2.49
N HIS A 65 2.92 -21.90 -1.63
CA HIS A 65 2.07 -23.03 -1.29
C HIS A 65 0.83 -23.15 -2.19
N TYR A 66 0.27 -22.03 -2.66
CA TYR A 66 -1.02 -21.98 -3.34
C TYR A 66 -0.96 -21.34 -4.73
N GLY A 67 0.19 -20.79 -5.12
CA GLY A 67 0.42 -20.19 -6.42
C GLY A 67 0.14 -18.69 -6.47
N VAL A 68 0.22 -18.13 -7.67
CA VAL A 68 0.06 -16.70 -7.90
C VAL A 68 -1.35 -16.25 -7.50
N VAL A 69 -1.44 -15.16 -6.74
CA VAL A 69 -2.68 -14.45 -6.41
C VAL A 69 -3.11 -13.62 -7.63
N ASP A 70 -4.36 -13.82 -8.06
CA ASP A 70 -5.00 -13.19 -9.23
C ASP A 70 -5.83 -11.95 -8.87
N GLY A 71 -6.21 -11.82 -7.59
CA GLY A 71 -6.97 -10.68 -7.08
C GLY A 71 -6.48 -10.15 -5.74
N MET A 72 -6.47 -8.84 -5.52
CA MET A 72 -6.02 -8.27 -4.24
C MET A 72 -6.83 -7.04 -3.81
N ALA A 73 -7.07 -6.92 -2.51
CA ALA A 73 -7.72 -5.75 -1.95
C ALA A 73 -7.06 -5.32 -0.64
N GLY A 74 -7.10 -4.02 -0.35
CA GLY A 74 -6.56 -3.42 0.87
C GLY A 74 -6.41 -1.90 0.78
N GLY A 75 -6.40 -1.25 1.94
CA GLY A 75 -6.13 0.19 2.10
C GLY A 75 -4.81 0.43 2.80
N SER A 76 -4.35 1.69 2.84
CA SER A 76 -3.15 2.11 3.57
C SER A 76 -1.90 1.37 3.07
N SER A 77 -1.12 0.74 3.94
CA SER A 77 0.00 -0.12 3.52
C SER A 77 -0.42 -1.33 2.68
N GLY A 78 -1.69 -1.74 2.72
CA GLY A 78 -2.25 -2.69 1.76
C GLY A 78 -2.21 -2.18 0.32
N SER A 79 -2.41 -0.87 0.10
CA SER A 79 -2.29 -0.26 -1.24
C SER A 79 -0.86 -0.32 -1.79
N ILE A 80 0.14 -0.07 -0.93
CA ILE A 80 1.56 -0.17 -1.26
C ILE A 80 1.93 -1.63 -1.57
N THR A 81 1.40 -2.58 -0.79
CA THR A 81 1.55 -4.01 -1.04
C THR A 81 0.97 -4.41 -2.38
N THR A 82 -0.26 -4.00 -2.70
CA THR A 82 -0.90 -4.30 -3.99
C THR A 82 -0.14 -3.71 -5.16
N PHE A 83 0.31 -2.46 -5.07
CA PHE A 83 1.14 -1.81 -6.08
C PHE A 83 2.44 -2.60 -6.34
N THR A 84 3.14 -2.96 -5.27
CA THR A 84 4.43 -3.66 -5.34
C THR A 84 4.25 -5.07 -5.92
N TYR A 85 3.24 -5.81 -5.46
CA TYR A 85 2.89 -7.13 -5.96
C TYR A 85 2.53 -7.10 -7.46
N GLU A 86 1.67 -6.16 -7.87
CA GLU A 86 1.34 -5.99 -9.30
C GLU A 86 2.58 -5.63 -10.12
N SER A 87 3.48 -4.80 -9.58
CA SER A 87 4.72 -4.43 -10.26
C SER A 87 5.61 -5.65 -10.52
N MET A 88 5.70 -6.58 -9.57
CA MET A 88 6.37 -7.86 -9.80
C MET A 88 5.69 -8.65 -10.92
N LEU A 89 4.36 -8.77 -10.90
CA LEU A 89 3.60 -9.49 -11.94
C LEU A 89 3.74 -8.89 -13.33
N LYS A 90 3.94 -7.57 -13.45
CA LYS A 90 4.17 -6.89 -14.72
C LYS A 90 5.53 -7.20 -15.33
N ASN A 91 6.46 -7.76 -14.58
CA ASN A 91 7.78 -8.11 -15.10
C ASN A 91 7.75 -9.50 -15.78
N PRO A 92 7.98 -9.58 -17.11
CA PRO A 92 7.91 -10.84 -17.83
C PRO A 92 8.84 -11.93 -17.29
N VAL A 93 9.97 -11.55 -16.68
CA VAL A 93 10.97 -12.50 -16.14
C VAL A 93 10.42 -13.33 -14.96
N ILE A 94 9.34 -12.90 -14.31
CA ILE A 94 8.66 -13.71 -13.28
C ILE A 94 8.02 -14.95 -13.89
N ARG A 95 7.50 -14.83 -15.12
CA ARG A 95 6.80 -15.91 -15.83
C ARG A 95 7.66 -16.57 -16.92
N GLN A 96 8.91 -16.16 -17.11
CA GLN A 96 9.81 -16.69 -18.13
C GLN A 96 11.05 -17.38 -17.53
N CYS A 97 11.14 -18.69 -17.66
CA CYS A 97 12.22 -19.53 -17.18
C CYS A 97 13.13 -19.94 -18.35
N SER A 98 14.40 -19.52 -18.32
CA SER A 98 15.37 -19.78 -19.40
C SER A 98 14.84 -19.44 -20.80
N GLY A 99 14.14 -18.29 -20.91
CA GLY A 99 13.56 -17.80 -22.17
C GLY A 99 12.26 -18.49 -22.63
N LYS A 100 11.66 -19.36 -21.80
CA LYS A 100 10.38 -20.04 -22.08
C LYS A 100 9.37 -19.76 -20.97
N PRO A 101 8.05 -19.94 -21.19
CA PRO A 101 7.08 -19.87 -20.10
C PRO A 101 7.46 -20.81 -18.95
N CYS A 102 7.46 -20.30 -17.73
CA CYS A 102 7.68 -21.07 -16.50
C CYS A 102 6.53 -22.05 -16.26
N SER A 103 6.80 -23.16 -15.56
CA SER A 103 5.72 -23.88 -14.91
C SER A 103 5.06 -23.00 -13.83
N PRO A 104 3.80 -23.24 -13.45
CA PRO A 104 3.16 -22.48 -12.38
C PRO A 104 3.95 -22.50 -11.06
N GLU A 105 4.56 -23.64 -10.71
CA GLU A 105 5.39 -23.79 -9.50
C GLU A 105 6.67 -22.95 -9.58
N ALA A 106 7.30 -22.89 -10.76
CA ALA A 106 8.50 -22.08 -10.97
C ALA A 106 8.17 -20.58 -10.95
N ALA A 107 7.06 -20.18 -11.58
CA ALA A 107 6.59 -18.78 -11.55
C ALA A 107 6.23 -18.35 -10.11
N ALA A 108 5.54 -19.21 -9.36
CA ALA A 108 5.24 -18.99 -7.94
C ALA A 108 6.52 -18.82 -7.12
N SER A 109 7.52 -19.68 -7.33
CA SER A 109 8.79 -19.61 -6.58
C SER A 109 9.57 -18.32 -6.89
N ARG A 110 9.57 -17.87 -8.14
CA ARG A 110 10.18 -16.58 -8.52
C ARG A 110 9.46 -15.40 -7.89
N LEU A 111 8.14 -15.40 -7.94
CA LEU A 111 7.33 -14.35 -7.34
C LEU A 111 7.49 -14.32 -5.81
N ALA A 112 7.53 -15.48 -5.16
CA ALA A 112 7.78 -15.58 -3.74
C ALA A 112 9.17 -15.06 -3.35
N LEU A 113 10.21 -15.39 -4.12
CA LEU A 113 11.54 -14.80 -3.94
C LEU A 113 11.51 -13.28 -4.13
N ALA A 114 10.82 -12.76 -5.15
CA ALA A 114 10.66 -11.33 -5.35
C ALA A 114 9.95 -10.66 -4.15
N LEU A 115 8.91 -11.28 -3.59
CA LEU A 115 8.22 -10.79 -2.39
C LEU A 115 9.15 -10.74 -1.17
N LYS A 116 9.88 -11.83 -0.89
CA LYS A 116 10.87 -11.87 0.20
C LYS A 116 11.94 -10.79 0.02
N SER A 117 12.34 -10.55 -1.23
CA SER A 117 13.40 -9.62 -1.57
C SER A 117 13.05 -8.16 -1.28
N VAL A 118 11.79 -7.81 -0.99
CA VAL A 118 11.43 -6.44 -0.57
C VAL A 118 12.12 -6.07 0.76
N GLU A 119 12.29 -7.04 1.66
CA GLU A 119 13.12 -6.85 2.85
C GLU A 119 14.59 -6.60 2.47
N GLY A 120 15.10 -7.38 1.51
CA GLY A 120 16.45 -7.18 0.94
C GLY A 120 16.63 -5.83 0.28
N TYR A 121 15.60 -5.33 -0.40
CA TYR A 121 15.57 -4.01 -0.99
C TYR A 121 15.71 -2.96 0.09
N ALA A 122 14.87 -3.03 1.13
CA ALA A 122 14.92 -2.14 2.28
C ALA A 122 16.35 -2.07 2.84
N TYR A 123 17.02 -3.21 3.07
CA TYR A 123 18.40 -3.24 3.53
C TYR A 123 19.41 -2.66 2.53
N ALA A 124 19.29 -2.96 1.24
CA ALA A 124 20.24 -2.52 0.21
C ALA A 124 20.25 -1.00 0.02
N VAL A 125 19.11 -0.33 0.21
CA VAL A 125 18.98 1.12 0.15
C VAL A 125 19.13 1.80 1.51
N GLY A 126 19.71 1.07 2.49
CA GLY A 126 19.49 1.24 3.92
C GLY A 126 19.62 2.62 4.56
N ASP A 127 20.60 3.43 4.16
CA ASP A 127 20.85 4.77 4.74
C ASP A 127 20.37 5.90 3.82
N SER A 128 19.52 5.58 2.84
CA SER A 128 18.97 6.58 1.93
C SER A 128 17.52 6.89 2.23
N ASP A 129 17.02 8.05 1.77
CA ASP A 129 15.62 8.47 1.88
C ASP A 129 14.63 7.38 1.40
N GLU A 130 15.06 6.59 0.41
CA GLU A 130 14.30 5.50 -0.18
C GLU A 130 14.31 4.24 0.70
N GLY A 131 15.45 3.91 1.31
CA GLY A 131 15.52 2.83 2.29
C GLY A 131 14.80 3.18 3.57
N VAL A 132 14.85 4.43 3.99
CA VAL A 132 14.07 4.97 5.10
C VAL A 132 12.56 4.90 4.80
N ALA A 133 12.12 5.26 3.60
CA ALA A 133 10.71 5.13 3.20
C ALA A 133 10.19 3.68 3.20
N ILE A 134 11.06 2.70 2.90
CA ILE A 134 10.71 1.27 2.82
C ILE A 134 10.89 0.54 4.16
N LYS A 135 11.97 0.81 4.90
CA LYS A 135 12.23 0.27 6.25
C LYS A 135 11.23 0.80 7.28
N GLY A 136 10.51 1.87 6.94
CA GLY A 136 9.35 2.35 7.67
C GLY A 136 9.48 3.81 8.00
N LEU A 137 8.36 4.53 7.86
CA LEU A 137 8.16 5.89 8.35
C LEU A 137 8.62 6.05 9.82
N ALA A 138 8.61 4.97 10.60
CA ALA A 138 9.14 4.89 11.95
C ALA A 138 10.62 5.31 12.04
N ALA A 139 11.49 4.90 11.11
CA ALA A 139 12.90 5.30 11.12
C ALA A 139 13.06 6.81 10.88
N THR A 140 12.32 7.37 9.91
CA THR A 140 12.28 8.83 9.69
C THR A 140 11.75 9.56 10.91
N ALA A 141 10.70 9.03 11.53
CA ALA A 141 10.10 9.61 12.73
C ALA A 141 11.09 9.62 13.90
N LEU A 142 11.81 8.52 14.11
CA LEU A 142 12.86 8.42 15.13
C LEU A 142 14.01 9.40 14.87
N GLU A 143 14.48 9.54 13.63
CA GLU A 143 15.54 10.49 13.28
C GLU A 143 15.11 11.94 13.46
N LEU A 144 13.93 12.30 12.95
CA LEU A 144 13.34 13.63 13.13
C LEU A 144 13.15 13.94 14.62
N LYS A 145 12.62 12.98 15.39
CA LYS A 145 12.41 13.12 16.82
C LYS A 145 13.73 13.26 17.59
N ALA A 146 14.74 12.46 17.27
CA ALA A 146 16.05 12.55 17.91
C ALA A 146 16.71 13.93 17.66
N ASN A 147 16.65 14.43 16.41
CA ASN A 147 17.16 15.76 16.08
C ASN A 147 16.34 16.88 16.73
N TYR A 148 15.03 16.73 16.80
CA TYR A 148 14.12 17.63 17.51
C TYR A 148 14.45 17.72 19.00
N ASP A 149 14.60 16.58 19.67
CA ASP A 149 14.90 16.46 21.09
C ASP A 149 16.31 17.01 21.40
N ALA A 150 17.32 16.66 20.60
CA ALA A 150 18.70 17.14 20.76
C ALA A 150 18.85 18.67 20.68
N ARG A 151 17.91 19.34 20.00
CA ARG A 151 17.90 20.80 19.84
C ARG A 151 17.02 21.52 20.88
N GLY A 152 16.43 20.78 21.82
CA GLY A 152 15.60 21.33 22.89
C GLY A 152 14.42 22.15 22.38
N ILE A 153 13.85 21.79 21.21
CA ILE A 153 12.76 22.54 20.59
C ILE A 153 11.49 22.45 21.46
N ASP A 154 11.31 21.33 22.15
CA ASP A 154 10.13 21.12 22.99
C ASP A 154 10.00 22.12 24.13
N ALA A 155 11.13 22.52 24.72
CA ALA A 155 11.21 23.48 25.81
C ALA A 155 10.86 24.92 25.40
N LEU A 156 10.82 25.22 24.09
CA LEU A 156 10.49 26.55 23.59
C LEU A 156 8.97 26.76 23.57
N GLY A 157 8.52 27.81 24.27
CA GLY A 157 7.11 28.17 24.40
C GLY A 157 6.60 29.11 23.31
N GLY A 158 5.35 29.57 23.45
CA GLY A 158 4.71 30.48 22.47
C GLY A 158 5.39 31.85 22.32
N ALA A 159 6.04 32.36 23.37
CA ALA A 159 6.83 33.59 23.28
C ALA A 159 8.12 33.42 22.46
N GLU A 160 8.56 32.17 22.24
CA GLU A 160 9.82 31.82 21.59
C GLU A 160 9.59 31.19 20.21
N SER A 161 8.39 31.36 19.63
CA SER A 161 8.02 30.71 18.37
C SER A 161 8.94 31.06 17.20
N ALA A 162 9.54 32.25 17.16
CA ALA A 162 10.53 32.60 16.13
C ALA A 162 11.81 31.74 16.23
N GLU A 163 12.30 31.50 17.44
CA GLU A 163 13.48 30.65 17.67
C GLU A 163 13.13 29.18 17.43
N ALA A 164 11.96 28.72 17.90
CA ALA A 164 11.48 27.38 17.62
C ALA A 164 11.33 27.13 16.11
N ALA A 165 10.78 28.09 15.37
CA ALA A 165 10.64 28.00 13.92
C ALA A 165 12.00 27.88 13.21
N LYS A 166 13.01 28.65 13.65
CA LYS A 166 14.37 28.55 13.13
C LYS A 166 14.95 27.14 13.34
N ARG A 167 14.85 26.60 14.56
CA ARG A 167 15.37 25.25 14.88
C ARG A 167 14.60 24.15 14.16
N LEU A 168 13.28 24.26 14.05
CA LEU A 168 12.46 23.35 13.26
C LEU A 168 12.89 23.36 11.79
N LYS A 169 13.12 24.54 11.21
CA LYS A 169 13.62 24.66 9.85
C LYS A 169 14.98 23.98 9.67
N GLU A 170 15.87 24.08 10.64
CA GLU A 170 17.17 23.39 10.62
C GLU A 170 17.00 21.86 10.65
N VAL A 171 16.13 21.31 11.51
CA VAL A 171 15.83 19.87 11.56
C VAL A 171 15.20 19.38 10.25
N LEU A 172 14.20 20.10 9.76
CA LEU A 172 13.47 19.72 8.54
C LEU A 172 14.30 19.92 7.27
N SER A 173 15.43 20.63 7.37
CA SER A 173 16.37 20.86 6.27
C SER A 173 17.60 19.94 6.29
N ILE A 174 17.64 18.98 7.21
CA ILE A 174 18.64 17.91 7.20
C ILE A 174 18.56 17.20 5.84
N PRO A 175 19.66 17.14 5.05
CA PRO A 175 19.67 16.63 3.68
C PRO A 175 18.98 15.27 3.52
N GLU A 176 19.17 14.38 4.49
CA GLU A 176 18.70 13.00 4.55
C GLU A 176 17.16 12.88 4.62
N VAL A 177 16.48 13.90 5.18
CA VAL A 177 15.01 13.90 5.32
C VAL A 177 14.35 15.01 4.54
N ARG A 178 15.10 16.01 4.05
CA ARG A 178 14.54 17.21 3.40
C ARG A 178 13.68 16.89 2.18
N GLY A 179 14.04 15.84 1.43
CA GLY A 179 13.26 15.35 0.28
C GLY A 179 11.92 14.73 0.67
N LEU A 180 11.80 14.25 1.91
CA LEU A 180 10.59 13.64 2.49
C LEU A 180 9.70 14.65 3.21
N VAL A 181 10.21 15.82 3.59
CA VAL A 181 9.43 16.82 4.33
C VAL A 181 8.38 17.48 3.42
N ASN A 182 7.15 17.54 3.90
CA ASN A 182 6.04 18.26 3.29
C ASN A 182 6.39 19.75 3.10
N PRO A 183 6.41 20.26 1.85
CA PRO A 183 6.73 21.66 1.57
C PRO A 183 5.81 22.68 2.27
N GLU A 184 4.58 22.29 2.62
CA GLU A 184 3.66 23.13 3.40
C GLU A 184 4.20 23.49 4.77
N VAL A 185 4.96 22.60 5.41
CA VAL A 185 5.55 22.85 6.73
C VAL A 185 6.47 24.07 6.68
N PHE A 186 7.24 24.25 5.61
CA PHE A 186 8.07 25.43 5.44
C PHE A 186 7.26 26.71 5.19
N ARG A 187 6.10 26.61 4.54
CA ARG A 187 5.18 27.75 4.37
C ARG A 187 4.56 28.13 5.71
N MET A 188 4.17 27.15 6.53
CA MET A 188 3.67 27.36 7.89
C MET A 188 4.72 28.06 8.78
N LEU A 189 6.00 27.65 8.68
CA LEU A 189 7.10 28.31 9.42
C LEU A 189 7.43 29.72 8.92
N ALA A 190 7.01 30.08 7.69
CA ALA A 190 7.22 31.40 7.11
C ALA A 190 6.04 32.36 7.36
N ASP A 191 4.88 31.83 7.78
CA ASP A 191 3.71 32.63 8.13
C ASP A 191 3.89 33.25 9.51
N THR A 192 4.34 34.51 9.53
CA THR A 192 4.59 35.26 10.75
C THR A 192 3.32 35.64 11.51
N GLU A 193 2.17 35.72 10.82
CA GLU A 193 0.89 36.07 11.44
C GLU A 193 0.41 34.93 12.35
N HIS A 194 0.56 33.69 11.89
CA HIS A 194 0.10 32.49 12.61
C HIS A 194 1.26 31.65 13.19
N LEU A 195 2.47 32.23 13.33
CA LEU A 195 3.70 31.47 13.59
C LEU A 195 3.63 30.61 14.85
N ALA A 196 3.09 31.14 15.95
CA ALA A 196 3.01 30.41 17.21
C ALA A 196 2.13 29.16 17.11
N PHE A 197 0.98 29.28 16.43
CA PHE A 197 0.10 28.16 16.14
C PHE A 197 0.80 27.14 15.23
N ASN A 198 1.38 27.61 14.13
CA ASN A 198 2.06 26.75 13.16
C ASN A 198 3.23 25.98 13.77
N VAL A 199 4.05 26.63 14.59
CA VAL A 199 5.14 25.97 15.33
C VAL A 199 4.58 24.86 16.22
N ASN A 200 3.53 25.13 16.99
CA ASN A 200 2.94 24.13 17.87
C ASN A 200 2.39 22.93 17.10
N GLU A 201 1.69 23.15 15.99
CA GLU A 201 1.17 22.04 15.18
C GLU A 201 2.30 21.21 14.56
N ILE A 202 3.41 21.83 14.14
CA ILE A 202 4.59 21.11 13.63
C ILE A 202 5.28 20.33 14.75
N LYS A 203 5.44 20.92 15.95
CA LYS A 203 5.95 20.22 17.14
C LYS A 203 5.09 18.98 17.40
N THR A 204 3.76 19.14 17.44
CA THR A 204 2.84 18.03 17.66
C THR A 204 3.01 16.97 16.56
N SER A 205 2.98 17.35 15.27
CA SER A 205 3.15 16.38 14.18
C SER A 205 4.45 15.59 14.26
N ILE A 206 5.57 16.19 14.69
CA ILE A 206 6.83 15.45 14.90
C ILE A 206 6.71 14.49 16.09
N THR A 207 6.16 14.95 17.22
CA THR A 207 6.07 14.14 18.43
C THR A 207 5.09 12.97 18.33
N THR A 208 4.03 13.11 17.52
CA THR A 208 3.00 12.08 17.34
C THR A 208 3.16 11.29 16.04
N LEU A 209 4.24 11.53 15.28
CA LEU A 209 4.44 10.90 13.97
C LEU A 209 4.49 9.37 14.12
N GLY A 210 3.55 8.67 13.49
CA GLY A 210 3.46 7.21 13.56
C GLY A 210 2.96 6.65 14.90
N ALA A 211 2.50 7.49 15.83
CA ALA A 211 1.95 7.02 17.11
C ALA A 211 0.56 6.37 16.96
N PHE A 212 -0.14 6.64 15.85
CA PHE A 212 -1.51 6.20 15.59
C PHE A 212 -2.45 6.39 16.81
N SER A 213 -2.27 7.50 17.52
CA SER A 213 -3.18 7.95 18.58
C SER A 213 -4.15 8.99 18.02
N VAL A 214 -5.33 9.04 18.62
CA VAL A 214 -6.37 10.02 18.29
C VAL A 214 -6.77 10.68 19.60
N ASP A 215 -6.18 11.84 19.86
CA ASP A 215 -6.39 12.61 21.09
C ASP A 215 -7.48 13.68 20.91
N ASP A 216 -7.58 14.25 19.70
CA ASP A 216 -8.61 15.19 19.26
C ASP A 216 -8.75 15.15 17.73
N ASN A 217 -9.80 15.74 17.17
CA ASN A 217 -10.02 15.73 15.71
C ASN A 217 -9.15 16.72 14.91
N ARG A 218 -8.21 17.45 15.52
CA ARG A 218 -7.29 18.34 14.76
C ARG A 218 -6.42 17.57 13.80
N LEU A 219 -6.16 16.29 14.07
CA LEU A 219 -5.38 15.44 13.17
C LEU A 219 -5.97 15.35 11.75
N PHE A 220 -7.26 15.62 11.56
CA PHE A 220 -7.91 15.64 10.24
C PHE A 220 -7.52 16.86 9.40
N PHE A 221 -6.92 17.87 10.02
CA PHE A 221 -6.61 19.18 9.45
C PHE A 221 -5.11 19.51 9.52
N ARG A 222 -4.42 18.96 10.52
CA ARG A 222 -2.99 19.15 10.76
C ARG A 222 -2.15 18.69 9.58
N ALA A 223 -1.29 19.57 9.07
CA ALA A 223 -0.35 19.19 8.04
C ALA A 223 0.58 18.07 8.53
N GLY A 224 0.67 16.99 7.77
CA GLY A 224 1.66 15.94 8.00
C GLY A 224 3.08 16.47 7.78
N ILE A 225 4.05 15.97 8.54
CA ILE A 225 5.47 16.28 8.32
C ILE A 225 5.97 15.68 7.00
N LEU A 226 5.41 14.55 6.60
CA LEU A 226 5.84 13.79 5.43
C LEU A 226 5.08 14.22 4.18
N SER A 227 5.80 14.31 3.06
CA SER A 227 5.24 14.54 1.73
C SER A 227 4.81 13.22 1.11
N TRP A 228 3.51 12.90 1.21
CA TRP A 228 2.96 11.71 0.56
C TRP A 228 3.14 11.66 -0.97
N PRO A 229 3.05 12.78 -1.71
CA PRO A 229 3.42 12.78 -3.13
C PRO A 229 4.90 12.42 -3.39
N ALA A 230 5.82 12.86 -2.53
CA ALA A 230 7.23 12.48 -2.64
C ALA A 230 7.45 11.01 -2.26
N LEU A 231 6.85 10.55 -1.17
CA LEU A 231 6.87 9.14 -0.75
C LEU A 231 6.31 8.22 -1.82
N ALA A 232 5.21 8.61 -2.46
CA ALA A 232 4.65 7.91 -3.60
C ALA A 232 5.71 7.72 -4.68
N THR A 233 6.46 8.77 -5.05
CA THR A 233 7.56 8.66 -6.03
C THR A 233 8.63 7.64 -5.62
N TYR A 234 8.93 7.51 -4.32
CA TYR A 234 9.87 6.49 -3.83
C TYR A 234 9.30 5.08 -3.93
N PHE A 235 8.02 4.87 -3.59
CA PHE A 235 7.35 3.60 -3.88
C PHE A 235 7.35 3.33 -5.39
N GLY A 236 7.18 4.35 -6.22
CA GLY A 236 7.27 4.27 -7.68
C GLY A 236 8.60 3.68 -8.16
N ARG A 237 9.73 4.08 -7.58
CA ARG A 237 11.05 3.51 -7.90
C ARG A 237 11.19 2.04 -7.51
N VAL A 238 10.60 1.64 -6.38
CA VAL A 238 10.51 0.22 -5.99
C VAL A 238 9.69 -0.55 -7.03
N GLY A 239 8.54 0.00 -7.43
CA GLY A 239 7.71 -0.55 -8.50
C GLY A 239 8.46 -0.64 -9.83
N ASP A 240 9.22 0.39 -10.20
CA ASP A 240 10.03 0.41 -11.42
C ASP A 240 11.09 -0.70 -11.43
N PHE A 241 11.80 -0.88 -10.30
CA PHE A 241 12.78 -1.95 -10.15
C PHE A 241 12.14 -3.32 -10.38
N TYR A 242 11.04 -3.60 -9.68
CA TYR A 242 10.38 -4.90 -9.78
C TYR A 242 9.69 -5.13 -11.11
N ALA A 243 9.11 -4.10 -11.73
CA ALA A 243 8.46 -4.17 -13.05
C ALA A 243 9.45 -4.20 -14.21
N GLY A 244 10.73 -3.89 -13.97
CA GLY A 244 11.75 -3.79 -15.01
C GLY A 244 11.62 -2.53 -15.87
N TYR A 245 11.20 -1.41 -15.27
CA TYR A 245 11.03 -0.12 -15.94
C TYR A 245 12.32 0.71 -15.84
N GLY A 246 12.45 1.70 -16.72
CA GLY A 246 13.63 2.58 -16.74
C GLY A 246 14.95 1.82 -16.93
N PRO A 247 16.02 2.16 -16.19
CA PRO A 247 17.34 1.55 -16.36
C PRO A 247 17.50 0.19 -15.67
N ALA A 248 16.41 -0.57 -15.50
CA ALA A 248 16.42 -1.88 -14.87
C ALA A 248 17.22 -2.91 -15.70
N ASP A 249 18.07 -3.67 -15.02
CA ASP A 249 18.79 -4.80 -15.61
C ASP A 249 17.89 -6.05 -15.64
N LYS A 250 17.09 -6.18 -16.69
CA LYS A 250 16.18 -7.32 -16.87
C LYS A 250 16.92 -8.66 -16.98
N ALA A 251 18.09 -8.65 -17.62
CA ALA A 251 18.89 -9.86 -17.78
C ALA A 251 19.48 -10.29 -16.43
N GLY A 252 20.02 -9.36 -15.66
CA GLY A 252 20.50 -9.59 -14.30
C GLY A 252 19.40 -10.05 -13.35
N MET A 253 18.20 -9.44 -13.42
CA MET A 253 17.02 -9.90 -12.67
C MET A 253 16.63 -11.33 -13.04
N SER A 254 16.58 -11.67 -14.33
CA SER A 254 16.29 -13.05 -14.77
C SER A 254 17.33 -14.03 -14.23
N ALA A 255 18.61 -13.73 -14.38
CA ALA A 255 19.71 -14.59 -13.91
C ALA A 255 19.68 -14.78 -12.39
N TRP A 256 19.35 -13.74 -11.63
CA TRP A 256 19.17 -13.83 -10.18
C TRP A 256 17.99 -14.73 -9.80
N LEU A 257 16.83 -14.58 -10.46
CA LEU A 257 15.68 -15.45 -10.25
C LEU A 257 15.97 -16.91 -10.63
N ASP A 258 16.64 -17.14 -11.76
CA ASP A 258 17.10 -18.45 -12.22
C ASP A 258 18.00 -19.13 -11.17
N ALA A 259 18.93 -18.38 -10.58
CA ALA A 259 19.88 -18.92 -9.61
C ALA A 259 19.29 -19.14 -8.21
N CYS A 260 18.31 -18.34 -7.80
CA CYS A 260 17.88 -18.25 -6.40
C CYS A 260 16.49 -18.82 -6.11
N ALA A 261 15.55 -18.84 -7.07
CA ALA A 261 14.14 -19.11 -6.77
C ALA A 261 13.93 -20.50 -6.13
N ASP A 262 14.60 -21.54 -6.64
CA ASP A 262 14.43 -22.90 -6.13
C ASP A 262 15.11 -23.12 -4.78
N GLY A 263 16.33 -22.60 -4.60
CA GLY A 263 17.10 -22.76 -3.36
C GLY A 263 16.55 -21.96 -2.17
N THR A 264 15.63 -21.02 -2.41
CA THR A 264 15.06 -20.12 -1.40
C THR A 264 13.63 -20.46 -0.99
N ARG A 265 13.04 -21.53 -1.55
CA ARG A 265 11.69 -21.98 -1.17
C ARG A 265 11.61 -22.35 0.31
N GLY A 266 10.53 -21.95 0.98
CA GLY A 266 10.32 -22.19 2.41
C GLY A 266 11.29 -21.45 3.35
N LYS A 267 12.16 -20.57 2.82
CA LYS A 267 13.10 -19.77 3.60
C LYS A 267 12.62 -18.33 3.75
N PRO A 268 12.64 -17.73 4.95
CA PRO A 268 12.47 -16.28 5.10
C PRO A 268 13.63 -15.54 4.44
N TRP A 269 13.51 -14.24 4.20
CA TRP A 269 14.58 -13.47 3.54
C TRP A 269 15.91 -13.56 4.29
N SER A 270 15.90 -13.54 5.63
CA SER A 270 17.09 -13.69 6.48
C SER A 270 17.90 -14.97 6.19
N GLU A 271 17.26 -16.02 5.67
CA GLU A 271 17.92 -17.24 5.22
C GLU A 271 18.14 -17.24 3.70
N ALA A 272 17.14 -16.82 2.92
CA ALA A 272 17.19 -16.79 1.47
C ALA A 272 18.34 -15.93 0.94
N ALA A 273 18.63 -14.80 1.60
CA ALA A 273 19.74 -13.91 1.27
C ALA A 273 21.11 -14.60 1.37
N ASN A 274 21.23 -15.67 2.14
CA ASN A 274 22.50 -16.39 2.37
C ASN A 274 22.67 -17.63 1.47
N VAL A 275 21.68 -17.94 0.61
CA VAL A 275 21.79 -19.04 -0.34
C VAL A 275 22.88 -18.72 -1.36
N ALA A 276 23.87 -19.61 -1.49
CA ALA A 276 24.96 -19.46 -2.43
C ALA A 276 24.47 -19.60 -3.88
N ILE A 277 25.01 -18.78 -4.79
CA ILE A 277 24.69 -18.84 -6.22
C ILE A 277 25.83 -19.48 -7.02
N PRO A 278 25.56 -20.17 -8.15
CA PRO A 278 26.58 -20.86 -8.93
C PRO A 278 27.72 -19.97 -9.44
N SER A 279 27.43 -18.69 -9.71
CA SER A 279 28.41 -17.70 -10.16
C SER A 279 29.33 -17.17 -9.04
N GLY A 280 29.15 -17.62 -7.80
CA GLY A 280 29.83 -17.10 -6.61
C GLY A 280 29.04 -16.01 -5.90
N GLY A 281 29.25 -15.88 -4.58
CA GLY A 281 28.48 -15.00 -3.70
C GLY A 281 27.14 -15.60 -3.26
N THR A 282 26.24 -14.75 -2.76
CA THR A 282 24.90 -15.15 -2.29
C THR A 282 23.76 -14.45 -3.05
N CYS A 283 22.54 -14.98 -2.90
CA CYS A 283 21.32 -14.36 -3.43
C CYS A 283 21.11 -12.93 -2.93
N GLY A 284 21.48 -12.63 -1.68
CA GLY A 284 21.38 -11.31 -1.09
C GLY A 284 22.42 -10.33 -1.67
N GLU A 285 23.65 -10.78 -1.88
CA GLU A 285 24.72 -9.98 -2.49
C GLU A 285 24.37 -9.61 -3.94
N ALA A 286 23.91 -10.59 -4.73
CA ALA A 286 23.51 -10.38 -6.11
C ALA A 286 22.33 -9.39 -6.22
N LEU A 287 21.29 -9.56 -5.38
CA LEU A 287 20.18 -8.61 -5.32
C LEU A 287 20.66 -7.21 -4.93
N SER A 288 21.51 -7.10 -3.90
CA SER A 288 22.04 -5.80 -3.43
C SER A 288 22.76 -5.06 -4.56
N SER A 289 23.52 -5.77 -5.40
CA SER A 289 24.17 -5.20 -6.58
C SER A 289 23.16 -4.65 -7.58
N LEU A 290 22.15 -5.45 -7.96
CA LEU A 290 21.11 -5.05 -8.91
C LEU A 290 20.38 -3.77 -8.44
N ILE A 291 20.07 -3.70 -7.15
CA ILE A 291 19.35 -2.57 -6.55
C ILE A 291 20.21 -1.31 -6.54
N LYS A 292 21.48 -1.41 -6.10
CA LYS A 292 22.40 -0.28 -6.06
C LYS A 292 22.64 0.30 -7.46
N ASP A 293 22.84 -0.58 -8.45
CA ASP A 293 23.05 -0.18 -9.85
C ASP A 293 21.80 0.46 -10.46
N PHE A 294 20.62 -0.14 -10.25
CA PHE A 294 19.36 0.45 -10.67
C PHE A 294 19.17 1.84 -10.07
N ARG A 295 19.32 1.97 -8.75
CA ARG A 295 19.07 3.22 -8.03
C ARG A 295 20.01 4.34 -8.46
N ALA A 296 21.30 4.04 -8.65
CA ALA A 296 22.27 5.02 -9.14
C ALA A 296 21.86 5.58 -10.50
N LYS A 297 21.40 4.71 -11.42
CA LYS A 297 20.95 5.10 -12.76
C LYS A 297 19.59 5.81 -12.73
N ALA A 298 18.63 5.29 -11.98
CA ALA A 298 17.26 5.81 -11.90
C ALA A 298 17.22 7.24 -11.38
N ARG A 299 18.07 7.58 -10.39
CA ARG A 299 18.23 8.96 -9.90
C ARG A 299 18.80 9.91 -10.96
N ALA A 300 19.74 9.43 -11.77
CA ALA A 300 20.33 10.22 -12.85
C ALA A 300 19.38 10.41 -14.04
N SER A 301 18.37 9.54 -14.17
CA SER A 301 17.40 9.51 -15.28
C SER A 301 15.96 9.78 -14.82
N GLU A 302 15.77 10.44 -13.67
CA GLU A 302 14.43 10.70 -13.13
C GLU A 302 13.64 11.58 -14.11
N GLY A 303 12.42 11.16 -14.43
CA GLY A 303 11.56 11.83 -15.42
C GLY A 303 11.88 11.56 -16.89
N THR A 304 12.89 10.73 -17.21
CA THR A 304 13.24 10.39 -18.61
C THR A 304 12.64 9.07 -19.09
N TYR A 305 11.92 8.35 -18.22
CA TYR A 305 11.26 7.09 -18.54
C TYR A 305 9.88 7.04 -17.89
N THR A 306 8.96 6.25 -18.46
CA THR A 306 7.64 6.04 -17.88
C THR A 306 7.78 5.33 -16.54
N SER A 307 7.33 5.97 -15.45
CA SER A 307 7.33 5.34 -14.14
C SER A 307 6.06 4.52 -13.94
N ARG A 308 6.23 3.37 -13.29
CA ARG A 308 5.19 2.42 -12.92
C ARG A 308 4.07 3.08 -12.10
N ILE A 309 4.40 4.11 -11.31
CA ILE A 309 3.44 4.81 -10.47
C ILE A 309 2.49 5.73 -11.26
N ASP A 310 2.86 6.12 -12.48
CA ASP A 310 1.99 6.95 -13.33
C ASP A 310 0.94 6.11 -14.08
N GLU A 311 1.09 4.80 -14.07
CA GLU A 311 0.09 3.89 -14.63
C GLU A 311 -1.19 3.88 -13.80
N ARG A 312 -2.29 3.57 -14.48
CA ARG A 312 -3.61 3.50 -13.86
C ARG A 312 -3.83 2.14 -13.21
N ALA A 313 -4.35 2.12 -11.99
CA ALA A 313 -4.64 0.87 -11.29
C ALA A 313 -5.71 0.04 -12.03
N GLY A 314 -6.73 0.67 -12.60
CA GLY A 314 -7.76 -0.01 -13.38
C GLY A 314 -7.39 -0.29 -14.84
N ASP A 315 -6.10 -0.34 -15.21
CA ASP A 315 -5.69 -0.73 -16.57
C ASP A 315 -6.20 -2.14 -16.90
N PRO A 316 -6.99 -2.33 -17.99
CA PRO A 316 -7.46 -3.64 -18.42
C PRO A 316 -6.35 -4.65 -18.74
N LYS A 317 -5.12 -4.19 -18.99
CA LYS A 317 -3.94 -5.03 -19.19
C LYS A 317 -3.22 -5.40 -17.90
N SER A 318 -3.76 -4.99 -16.76
CA SER A 318 -3.24 -5.39 -15.45
C SER A 318 -3.26 -6.92 -15.32
N PRO A 319 -2.17 -7.54 -14.85
CA PRO A 319 -2.15 -8.97 -14.54
C PRO A 319 -2.85 -9.32 -13.22
N LEU A 320 -3.45 -8.32 -12.54
CA LEU A 320 -4.04 -8.43 -11.21
C LEU A 320 -5.40 -7.70 -11.17
N HIS A 321 -6.46 -8.41 -10.79
CA HIS A 321 -7.71 -7.77 -10.37
C HIS A 321 -7.50 -7.09 -9.02
N LYS A 322 -7.95 -5.85 -8.85
CA LYS A 322 -7.64 -5.14 -7.61
C LYS A 322 -8.65 -4.10 -7.19
N LEU A 323 -8.81 -4.00 -5.88
CA LEU A 323 -9.70 -3.07 -5.20
C LEU A 323 -8.92 -2.38 -4.07
N VAL A 324 -8.33 -1.24 -4.40
CA VAL A 324 -7.55 -0.46 -3.44
C VAL A 324 -8.48 0.51 -2.73
N SER A 325 -8.41 0.58 -1.40
CA SER A 325 -9.43 1.29 -0.61
C SER A 325 -8.90 2.52 0.13
N THR A 326 -9.82 3.44 0.43
CA THR A 326 -9.68 4.54 1.39
C THR A 326 -11.05 4.92 1.94
N ALA A 327 -11.14 5.47 3.15
CA ALA A 327 -12.33 6.19 3.57
C ALA A 327 -12.45 7.47 2.77
N VAL A 328 -13.67 7.84 2.40
CA VAL A 328 -13.96 9.11 1.73
C VAL A 328 -15.08 9.86 2.42
N LEU A 329 -14.92 11.18 2.50
CA LEU A 329 -16.01 12.10 2.78
C LEU A 329 -16.72 12.43 1.48
N GLU A 330 -18.04 12.36 1.52
CA GLU A 330 -18.94 12.68 0.43
C GLU A 330 -19.97 13.73 0.89
N GLY A 331 -20.83 14.20 -0.02
CA GLY A 331 -21.95 15.08 0.34
C GLY A 331 -21.55 16.33 1.14
N ASP A 332 -22.30 16.60 2.21
CA ASP A 332 -22.12 17.80 3.04
C ASP A 332 -20.83 17.76 3.85
N ALA A 333 -20.34 16.56 4.22
CA ALA A 333 -19.09 16.39 4.96
C ALA A 333 -17.87 17.00 4.21
N VAL A 334 -17.87 17.00 2.87
CA VAL A 334 -16.81 17.66 2.07
C VAL A 334 -16.80 19.18 2.32
N THR A 335 -17.96 19.81 2.28
CA THR A 335 -18.10 21.27 2.48
C THR A 335 -17.78 21.66 3.93
N GLN A 336 -18.23 20.85 4.89
CA GLN A 336 -17.91 21.02 6.31
C GLN A 336 -16.41 20.92 6.54
N TRP A 337 -15.74 19.91 5.97
CA TRP A 337 -14.30 19.75 6.12
C TRP A 337 -13.52 20.93 5.53
N LYS A 338 -13.87 21.38 4.31
CA LYS A 338 -13.22 22.55 3.69
C LYS A 338 -13.36 23.81 4.55
N THR A 339 -14.54 24.02 5.13
CA THR A 339 -14.82 25.16 6.02
C THR A 339 -14.01 25.06 7.32
N ALA A 340 -14.02 23.88 7.96
CA ALA A 340 -13.27 23.61 9.18
C ALA A 340 -11.75 23.73 8.96
N HIS A 341 -11.24 23.21 7.84
CA HIS A 341 -9.83 23.30 7.44
C HIS A 341 -9.39 24.75 7.25
N ALA A 342 -10.19 25.57 6.57
CA ALA A 342 -9.88 26.99 6.36
C ALA A 342 -9.82 27.79 7.67
N ARG A 343 -10.66 27.44 8.66
CA ARG A 343 -10.66 28.05 10.01
C ARG A 343 -9.48 27.56 10.83
N TYR A 344 -9.21 26.25 10.79
CA TYR A 344 -8.05 25.65 11.44
C TYR A 344 -6.74 26.25 10.94
N ALA A 345 -6.59 26.47 9.64
CA ALA A 345 -5.40 27.08 9.05
C ALA A 345 -5.13 28.53 9.52
N LYS A 346 -6.13 29.22 10.09
CA LYS A 346 -6.02 30.56 10.70
C LYS A 346 -5.68 30.50 12.20
N GLY A 347 -5.44 29.31 12.74
CA GLY A 347 -5.15 29.13 14.17
C GLY A 347 -6.35 29.30 15.10
N GLU A 348 -7.59 29.18 14.60
CA GLU A 348 -8.81 29.30 15.42
C GLU A 348 -8.94 28.19 16.47
N PHE A 349 -8.19 27.09 16.34
CA PHE A 349 -8.26 25.91 17.20
C PHE A 349 -6.87 25.48 17.70
N PRO A 350 -6.25 26.24 18.62
CA PRO A 350 -4.90 25.95 19.11
C PRO A 350 -4.83 24.68 19.98
N THR A 351 -5.96 24.22 20.51
CA THR A 351 -6.09 23.01 21.34
C THR A 351 -7.50 22.43 21.21
N GLY A 352 -7.65 21.13 21.45
CA GLY A 352 -8.96 20.46 21.50
C GLY A 352 -9.60 20.29 20.12
N ASN A 353 -10.89 19.96 20.09
CA ASN A 353 -11.58 19.65 18.86
C ASN A 353 -11.88 20.89 18.00
N VAL A 354 -11.68 20.74 16.70
CA VAL A 354 -12.24 21.58 15.64
C VAL A 354 -13.74 21.32 15.53
N ALA A 355 -14.52 22.38 15.33
CA ALA A 355 -15.96 22.28 15.06
C ALA A 355 -16.20 21.64 13.67
N PHE A 356 -16.18 20.30 13.65
CA PHE A 356 -16.38 19.44 12.49
C PHE A 356 -17.11 18.18 12.95
N GLU A 357 -18.40 18.12 12.63
CA GLU A 357 -19.33 17.07 13.07
C GLU A 357 -20.07 16.51 11.85
N PRO A 358 -19.35 15.80 10.95
CA PRO A 358 -19.98 15.24 9.76
C PRO A 358 -20.98 14.16 10.16
N ALA A 359 -22.03 13.98 9.36
CA ALA A 359 -22.87 12.81 9.49
C ALA A 359 -22.07 11.58 9.04
N PHE A 360 -22.07 10.51 9.84
CA PHE A 360 -21.39 9.28 9.43
C PHE A 360 -22.00 8.67 8.15
N GLY A 361 -23.24 9.03 7.81
CA GLY A 361 -23.86 8.72 6.52
C GLY A 361 -23.04 9.20 5.31
N ASP A 362 -22.35 10.33 5.44
CA ASP A 362 -21.50 10.95 4.42
C ASP A 362 -20.07 10.38 4.38
N VAL A 363 -19.80 9.34 5.18
CA VAL A 363 -18.52 8.62 5.19
C VAL A 363 -18.70 7.27 4.51
N ALA A 364 -17.93 7.02 3.45
CA ALA A 364 -18.01 5.80 2.66
C ALA A 364 -16.66 5.07 2.59
N PHE A 365 -16.70 3.79 2.22
CA PHE A 365 -15.52 3.00 1.86
C PHE A 365 -15.32 3.13 0.35
N GLY A 366 -14.40 4.02 -0.04
CA GLY A 366 -14.06 4.27 -1.43
C GLY A 366 -13.11 3.20 -1.97
N TYR A 367 -13.37 2.69 -3.18
CA TYR A 367 -12.53 1.71 -3.86
C TYR A 367 -12.12 2.18 -5.26
N TRP A 368 -10.82 2.15 -5.54
CA TRP A 368 -10.26 2.24 -6.89
C TRP A 368 -10.10 0.84 -7.48
N GLY A 369 -10.40 0.70 -8.77
CA GLY A 369 -10.28 -0.56 -9.52
C GLY A 369 -10.54 -0.34 -11.01
N SER A 370 -10.56 -1.43 -11.78
CA SER A 370 -11.05 -1.37 -13.17
C SER A 370 -12.57 -1.15 -13.18
N ASP A 371 -13.10 -0.54 -14.24
CA ASP A 371 -14.55 -0.32 -14.34
C ASP A 371 -15.33 -1.64 -14.31
N ALA A 372 -14.76 -2.70 -14.89
CA ALA A 372 -15.33 -4.06 -14.89
C ALA A 372 -15.37 -4.65 -13.47
N ASP A 373 -14.28 -4.57 -12.72
CA ASP A 373 -14.20 -5.06 -11.34
C ASP A 373 -15.17 -4.31 -10.43
N ILE A 374 -15.21 -2.98 -10.54
CA ILE A 374 -16.12 -2.13 -9.77
C ILE A 374 -17.58 -2.45 -10.11
N ALA A 375 -17.91 -2.65 -11.38
CA ALA A 375 -19.26 -3.04 -11.80
C ALA A 375 -19.66 -4.40 -11.20
N LYS A 376 -18.74 -5.38 -11.21
CA LYS A 376 -18.97 -6.70 -10.64
C LYS A 376 -19.18 -6.65 -9.12
N VAL A 377 -18.38 -5.85 -8.41
CA VAL A 377 -18.56 -5.62 -6.97
C VAL A 377 -19.94 -5.04 -6.67
N LYS A 378 -20.36 -4.00 -7.40
CA LYS A 378 -21.69 -3.39 -7.25
C LYS A 378 -22.82 -4.38 -7.53
N GLN A 379 -22.68 -5.18 -8.58
CA GLN A 379 -23.67 -6.20 -8.95
C GLN A 379 -23.83 -7.26 -7.85
N ASN A 380 -22.72 -7.68 -7.24
CA ASN A 380 -22.71 -8.72 -6.23
C ASN A 380 -22.97 -8.20 -4.81
N ALA A 381 -23.00 -6.89 -4.58
CA ALA A 381 -23.22 -6.29 -3.25
C ALA A 381 -24.47 -6.81 -2.54
N ALA A 382 -25.51 -7.21 -3.27
CA ALA A 382 -26.74 -7.80 -2.72
C ALA A 382 -26.51 -9.12 -1.96
N LYS A 383 -25.37 -9.79 -2.16
CA LYS A 383 -24.97 -10.99 -1.39
C LYS A 383 -24.75 -10.68 0.08
N HIS A 384 -24.39 -9.44 0.42
CA HIS A 384 -24.03 -9.05 1.77
C HIS A 384 -24.90 -7.91 2.30
N GLY A 385 -25.55 -8.15 3.43
CA GLY A 385 -26.39 -7.17 4.13
C GLY A 385 -25.67 -6.40 5.22
N ASP A 386 -24.33 -6.31 5.21
CA ASP A 386 -23.54 -5.64 6.24
C ASP A 386 -23.40 -4.13 5.98
N LEU A 387 -22.95 -3.37 6.99
CA LEU A 387 -22.83 -1.91 6.90
C LEU A 387 -21.70 -1.48 5.97
N LYS A 388 -20.58 -2.21 5.91
CA LYS A 388 -19.47 -1.89 5.01
C LYS A 388 -19.87 -2.03 3.55
N THR A 389 -20.54 -3.12 3.16
CA THR A 389 -21.03 -3.30 1.79
C THR A 389 -22.04 -2.22 1.39
N ARG A 390 -22.94 -1.81 2.31
CA ARG A 390 -23.88 -0.69 2.05
C ARG A 390 -23.19 0.66 1.87
N LYS A 391 -22.02 0.84 2.49
CA LYS A 391 -21.19 2.05 2.41
C LYS A 391 -20.15 1.98 1.29
N PHE A 392 -20.24 1.01 0.39
CA PHE A 392 -19.37 0.94 -0.78
C PHE A 392 -19.52 2.19 -1.65
N SER A 393 -18.40 2.83 -1.98
CA SER A 393 -18.34 3.91 -2.95
C SER A 393 -17.26 3.63 -4.00
N SER A 394 -17.59 3.91 -5.25
CA SER A 394 -16.66 3.75 -6.37
C SER A 394 -15.82 5.01 -6.50
N LEU A 395 -14.51 4.87 -6.43
CA LEU A 395 -13.53 5.90 -6.81
C LEU A 395 -13.15 5.79 -8.29
N GLY A 396 -13.61 4.74 -8.97
CA GLY A 396 -13.31 4.49 -10.37
C GLY A 396 -11.85 4.11 -10.55
N ASN A 397 -11.27 4.58 -11.64
CA ASN A 397 -9.86 4.35 -11.95
C ASN A 397 -9.03 5.59 -11.60
N ALA A 398 -7.81 5.40 -11.10
CA ALA A 398 -6.86 6.44 -10.75
C ALA A 398 -5.42 5.99 -11.08
N SER A 399 -4.50 6.95 -11.18
CA SER A 399 -3.07 6.61 -11.24
C SER A 399 -2.63 6.01 -9.90
N TRP A 400 -1.62 5.14 -9.92
CA TRP A 400 -1.00 4.68 -8.70
C TRP A 400 -0.39 5.83 -7.89
N ARG A 401 0.00 6.93 -8.54
CA ARG A 401 0.49 8.14 -7.89
C ARG A 401 -0.57 8.78 -7.01
N GLU A 402 -1.79 8.94 -7.53
CA GLU A 402 -2.91 9.46 -6.75
C GLU A 402 -3.22 8.52 -5.57
N ILE A 403 -3.37 7.23 -5.85
CA ILE A 403 -3.72 6.21 -4.86
C ILE A 403 -2.71 6.19 -3.71
N LEU A 404 -1.41 6.10 -4.02
CA LEU A 404 -0.35 6.03 -3.01
C LEU A 404 -0.07 7.37 -2.33
N SER A 405 -0.57 8.48 -2.88
CA SER A 405 -0.53 9.80 -2.23
C SER A 405 -1.71 10.03 -1.26
N ALA A 406 -2.78 9.23 -1.38
CA ALA A 406 -4.02 9.42 -0.62
C ALA A 406 -4.30 8.28 0.37
N SER A 407 -4.30 7.02 -0.07
CA SER A 407 -4.68 5.88 0.78
C SER A 407 -3.73 5.66 1.96
N PRO A 408 -2.39 5.65 1.78
CA PRO A 408 -1.45 5.61 2.89
C PRO A 408 -1.43 6.86 3.76
N ALA A 409 -1.95 8.00 3.26
CA ALA A 409 -1.92 9.31 3.92
C ALA A 409 -2.97 9.41 5.03
N GLU A 410 -2.88 8.51 5.99
CA GLU A 410 -3.82 8.39 7.10
C GLU A 410 -3.64 9.50 8.14
N PRO A 411 -4.71 9.80 8.90
CA PRO A 411 -4.65 10.68 10.06
C PRO A 411 -3.50 10.29 11.01
N GLY A 412 -2.73 11.27 11.47
CA GLY A 412 -1.52 11.01 12.28
C GLY A 412 -0.23 10.89 11.46
N LEU A 413 -0.34 10.68 10.14
CA LEU A 413 0.76 10.85 9.17
C LEU A 413 0.50 12.03 8.22
N SER A 414 -0.77 12.30 7.93
CA SER A 414 -1.25 13.44 7.15
C SER A 414 -2.63 13.88 7.65
N ARG A 415 -3.05 15.09 7.27
CA ARG A 415 -4.47 15.44 7.23
C ARG A 415 -5.19 14.66 6.14
N PHE A 416 -6.51 14.78 6.12
CA PHE A 416 -7.31 14.35 4.98
C PHE A 416 -6.87 15.07 3.69
N VAL A 417 -7.00 14.36 2.56
CA VAL A 417 -6.43 14.76 1.27
C VAL A 417 -7.54 14.86 0.23
N ALA A 418 -7.55 15.94 -0.56
CA ALA A 418 -8.51 16.07 -1.66
C ALA A 418 -8.15 15.11 -2.80
N LEU A 419 -9.17 14.44 -3.34
CA LEU A 419 -9.07 13.59 -4.53
C LEU A 419 -9.40 14.40 -5.80
N GLU A 420 -9.01 13.88 -6.97
CA GLU A 420 -9.23 14.58 -8.25
C GLU A 420 -10.72 14.76 -8.58
N ASP A 421 -11.58 13.86 -8.09
CA ASP A 421 -13.02 13.90 -8.29
C ASP A 421 -13.79 14.83 -7.34
N GLY A 422 -13.07 15.54 -6.47
CA GLY A 422 -13.62 16.52 -5.53
C GLY A 422 -14.01 15.97 -4.16
N ARG A 423 -13.95 14.65 -3.94
CA ARG A 423 -14.09 14.04 -2.61
C ARG A 423 -12.84 14.27 -1.76
N ILE A 424 -12.94 13.94 -0.48
CA ILE A 424 -11.84 14.03 0.48
C ILE A 424 -11.51 12.62 0.97
N SER A 425 -10.33 12.12 0.66
CA SER A 425 -9.79 10.90 1.26
C SER A 425 -9.44 11.16 2.72
N ALA A 426 -9.95 10.27 3.57
CA ALA A 426 -9.65 10.20 4.99
C ALA A 426 -8.59 9.13 5.31
N GLY A 427 -7.90 8.57 4.31
CA GLY A 427 -6.88 7.53 4.48
C GLY A 427 -7.45 6.10 4.45
N GLY A 428 -6.56 5.11 4.50
CA GLY A 428 -6.83 3.69 4.26
C GLY A 428 -7.30 2.85 5.46
N TRP A 429 -7.67 3.48 6.58
CA TRP A 429 -7.94 2.82 7.86
C TRP A 429 -9.29 2.09 7.89
N SER A 430 -10.10 2.30 6.85
CA SER A 430 -11.54 2.02 6.88
C SER A 430 -11.90 0.58 6.53
N ASP A 431 -11.27 -0.01 5.50
CA ASP A 431 -11.47 -1.42 5.15
C ASP A 431 -10.22 -2.25 5.39
N LEU A 432 -10.06 -2.66 6.65
CA LEU A 432 -8.94 -3.47 7.13
C LEU A 432 -9.23 -4.99 7.08
N ALA A 433 -10.39 -5.40 6.55
CA ALA A 433 -10.74 -6.80 6.37
C ALA A 433 -11.50 -6.99 5.04
N PRO A 434 -10.82 -6.88 3.88
CA PRO A 434 -11.49 -6.72 2.58
C PRO A 434 -12.05 -8.02 1.98
N SER A 435 -12.28 -9.07 2.77
CA SER A 435 -12.79 -10.35 2.27
C SER A 435 -14.15 -10.23 1.57
N LEU A 436 -15.05 -9.41 2.11
CA LEU A 436 -16.39 -9.21 1.53
C LEU A 436 -16.33 -8.53 0.16
N VAL A 437 -15.43 -7.56 -0.03
CA VAL A 437 -15.30 -6.88 -1.33
C VAL A 437 -14.65 -7.80 -2.37
N LEU A 438 -13.75 -8.69 -1.95
CA LEU A 438 -13.17 -9.74 -2.80
C LEU A 438 -14.19 -10.82 -3.17
N ASP A 439 -15.06 -11.24 -2.26
CA ASP A 439 -16.18 -12.13 -2.59
C ASP A 439 -17.16 -11.45 -3.56
N ASN A 440 -17.42 -10.15 -3.40
CA ASN A 440 -18.20 -9.37 -4.36
C ASN A 440 -17.49 -9.24 -5.72
N LEU A 441 -16.16 -9.20 -5.76
CA LEU A 441 -15.38 -9.27 -7.00
C LEU A 441 -15.51 -10.65 -7.68
N GLY A 442 -16.02 -11.65 -6.97
CA GLY A 442 -16.19 -13.01 -7.46
C GLY A 442 -14.90 -13.81 -7.44
N CYS A 443 -14.05 -13.58 -6.43
CA CYS A 443 -12.92 -14.44 -6.12
C CYS A 443 -13.41 -15.87 -5.79
N GLU A 444 -12.80 -16.90 -6.36
CA GLU A 444 -13.14 -18.30 -6.02
C GLU A 444 -12.62 -18.68 -4.64
N GLN A 445 -11.45 -18.16 -4.27
CA GLN A 445 -10.79 -18.38 -2.99
C GLN A 445 -10.25 -17.05 -2.45
N VAL A 446 -10.53 -16.75 -1.19
CA VAL A 446 -10.04 -15.56 -0.50
C VAL A 446 -9.18 -15.96 0.71
N VAL A 447 -7.90 -15.58 0.67
CA VAL A 447 -7.00 -15.64 1.82
C VAL A 447 -6.94 -14.26 2.47
N LEU A 448 -7.40 -14.14 3.72
CA LEU A 448 -7.27 -12.92 4.50
C LEU A 448 -5.93 -12.91 5.25
N VAL A 449 -5.05 -11.98 4.92
CA VAL A 449 -3.82 -11.70 5.66
C VAL A 449 -4.14 -10.65 6.73
N THR A 450 -4.14 -11.08 7.99
CA THR A 450 -4.52 -10.22 9.14
C THR A 450 -3.65 -10.50 10.36
N ARG A 451 -3.74 -9.61 11.34
CA ARG A 451 -3.27 -9.84 12.71
C ARG A 451 -4.37 -10.35 13.62
N GLU A 452 -3.93 -10.97 14.71
CA GLU A 452 -4.69 -11.24 15.91
C GLU A 452 -5.25 -9.95 16.55
N GLY A 453 -6.39 -10.12 17.22
CA GLY A 453 -7.08 -9.09 17.98
C GLY A 453 -8.20 -8.39 17.21
N ASP A 454 -8.93 -7.54 17.92
CA ASP A 454 -10.05 -6.77 17.37
C ASP A 454 -9.59 -5.68 16.38
N GLU A 455 -10.54 -4.87 15.93
CA GLU A 455 -10.24 -3.69 15.14
C GLU A 455 -9.27 -2.75 15.89
N SER A 456 -8.38 -2.09 15.15
CA SER A 456 -7.46 -1.11 15.71
C SER A 456 -8.22 0.00 16.43
N GLY A 457 -7.78 0.33 17.65
CA GLY A 457 -8.32 1.46 18.40
C GLY A 457 -8.14 2.79 17.66
N PHE A 458 -7.14 2.87 16.79
CA PHE A 458 -6.95 3.99 15.88
C PHE A 458 -8.14 4.13 14.92
N ALA A 459 -8.41 3.13 14.08
CA ALA A 459 -9.50 3.17 13.09
C ALA A 459 -10.87 3.47 13.73
N THR A 460 -11.18 2.84 14.86
CA THR A 460 -12.45 3.04 15.56
C THR A 460 -12.59 4.46 16.12
N LYS A 461 -11.51 5.06 16.64
CA LYS A 461 -11.51 6.45 17.10
C LYS A 461 -11.64 7.46 15.96
N ILE A 462 -10.97 7.22 14.82
CA ILE A 462 -11.16 8.06 13.62
C ILE A 462 -12.63 8.05 13.21
N ALA A 463 -13.22 6.86 13.10
CA ALA A 463 -14.63 6.73 12.73
C ALA A 463 -15.57 7.42 13.75
N ALA A 464 -15.30 7.31 15.05
CA ALA A 464 -16.07 7.98 16.09
C ALA A 464 -16.01 9.52 15.94
N HIS A 465 -14.83 10.08 15.68
CA HIS A 465 -14.67 11.51 15.37
C HIS A 465 -15.28 11.93 14.03
N LEU A 466 -15.61 10.97 13.16
CA LEU A 466 -16.38 11.17 11.93
C LEU A 466 -17.88 10.89 12.11
N GLY A 467 -18.36 10.89 13.36
CA GLY A 467 -19.77 10.78 13.71
C GLY A 467 -20.32 9.36 13.80
N MET A 468 -19.45 8.33 13.76
CA MET A 468 -19.90 6.93 13.91
C MET A 468 -20.55 6.73 15.27
N SER A 469 -21.76 6.18 15.30
CA SER A 469 -22.44 5.85 16.56
C SER A 469 -21.96 4.50 17.13
N GLU A 470 -22.28 4.21 18.40
CA GLU A 470 -22.07 2.87 18.98
C GLU A 470 -22.79 1.77 18.17
N GLY A 471 -23.98 2.07 17.64
CA GLY A 471 -24.72 1.14 16.79
C GLY A 471 -24.01 0.85 15.47
N ASP A 472 -23.43 1.88 14.84
CA ASP A 472 -22.61 1.72 13.63
C ASP A 472 -21.34 0.93 13.91
N TRP A 473 -20.67 1.20 15.04
CA TRP A 473 -19.49 0.44 15.49
C TRP A 473 -19.82 -1.04 15.68
N LYS A 474 -20.96 -1.37 16.32
CA LYS A 474 -21.43 -2.76 16.46
C LYS A 474 -21.66 -3.43 15.11
N ASN A 475 -22.09 -2.67 14.11
CA ASN A 475 -22.35 -3.18 12.76
C ASN A 475 -21.11 -3.21 11.86
N LEU A 476 -20.05 -2.47 12.19
CA LEU A 476 -18.79 -2.45 11.43
C LEU A 476 -17.72 -3.35 12.04
N TYR A 477 -17.42 -3.21 13.32
CA TYR A 477 -16.15 -3.65 13.91
C TYR A 477 -16.29 -4.69 15.02
N ASP A 478 -17.45 -4.77 15.68
CA ASP A 478 -17.64 -5.65 16.84
C ASP A 478 -17.59 -7.13 16.45
N LEU A 479 -16.57 -7.85 16.93
CA LEU A 479 -16.39 -9.28 16.69
C LEU A 479 -17.34 -10.16 17.52
N ASP A 480 -17.94 -9.63 18.58
CA ASP A 480 -19.00 -10.32 19.34
C ASP A 480 -20.36 -10.26 18.60
N ASN A 481 -20.51 -9.34 17.66
CA ASN A 481 -21.65 -9.31 16.76
C ASN A 481 -21.34 -10.13 15.48
N PRO A 482 -21.95 -11.32 15.29
CA PRO A 482 -21.71 -12.14 14.10
C PRO A 482 -22.21 -11.49 12.81
N SER A 483 -23.08 -10.48 12.90
CA SER A 483 -23.57 -9.71 11.76
C SER A 483 -22.72 -8.50 11.43
N SER A 484 -21.72 -8.15 12.24
CA SER A 484 -20.83 -7.04 11.92
C SER A 484 -20.05 -7.30 10.64
N SER A 485 -19.64 -6.20 10.00
CA SER A 485 -18.89 -6.25 8.75
C SER A 485 -17.55 -6.97 8.94
N TYR A 486 -16.88 -6.77 10.08
CA TYR A 486 -15.62 -7.44 10.40
C TYR A 486 -15.83 -8.94 10.68
N SER A 487 -16.80 -9.32 11.53
CA SER A 487 -17.13 -10.74 11.78
C SER A 487 -17.44 -11.49 10.49
N ARG A 488 -18.24 -10.88 9.61
CA ARG A 488 -18.56 -11.44 8.30
C ARG A 488 -17.33 -11.53 7.41
N SER A 489 -16.47 -10.51 7.38
CA SER A 489 -15.24 -10.55 6.58
C SER A 489 -14.31 -11.68 7.01
N VAL A 490 -14.16 -11.90 8.31
CA VAL A 490 -13.45 -13.08 8.82
C VAL A 490 -14.19 -14.33 8.34
N ALA A 491 -15.49 -14.47 8.61
CA ALA A 491 -16.32 -15.65 8.26
C ALA A 491 -16.53 -15.93 6.75
N THR A 492 -16.24 -14.98 5.87
CA THR A 492 -16.30 -15.15 4.41
C THR A 492 -14.97 -15.62 3.82
N ALA A 493 -13.83 -15.28 4.42
CA ALA A 493 -12.52 -15.71 3.89
C ALA A 493 -12.37 -17.23 3.89
N ASP A 494 -11.98 -17.85 2.79
CA ASP A 494 -11.78 -19.30 2.72
C ASP A 494 -10.59 -19.76 3.56
N ALA A 495 -9.59 -18.90 3.70
CA ALA A 495 -8.51 -19.09 4.66
C ALA A 495 -8.08 -17.76 5.31
N VAL A 496 -7.49 -17.84 6.51
CA VAL A 496 -6.98 -16.68 7.25
C VAL A 496 -5.54 -16.93 7.66
N TRP A 497 -4.64 -16.12 7.11
CA TRP A 497 -3.22 -16.08 7.48
C TRP A 497 -3.07 -15.21 8.74
N CYS A 498 -2.96 -15.86 9.89
CA CYS A 498 -3.15 -15.24 11.20
C CYS A 498 -1.82 -14.88 11.88
N THR A 499 -1.43 -13.62 11.78
CA THR A 499 -0.15 -13.11 12.29
C THR A 499 -0.26 -12.49 13.69
N ASN A 500 0.84 -12.36 14.42
CA ASN A 500 0.86 -11.78 15.76
C ASN A 500 1.57 -10.41 15.82
N TRP A 501 1.30 -9.52 14.87
CA TRP A 501 2.02 -8.24 14.73
C TRP A 501 2.05 -7.40 16.02
N ASN A 502 0.97 -7.42 16.80
CA ASN A 502 0.84 -6.62 18.02
C ASN A 502 1.74 -7.09 19.17
N ALA A 503 2.34 -8.28 19.09
CA ALA A 503 3.25 -8.78 20.12
C ALA A 503 4.68 -8.24 20.00
N PHE A 504 4.97 -7.43 18.96
CA PHE A 504 6.29 -6.93 18.66
C PHE A 504 6.34 -5.40 18.77
N SER A 505 7.47 -4.88 19.22
CA SER A 505 7.81 -3.46 19.11
C SER A 505 8.47 -3.15 17.78
N ASP A 506 8.54 -1.87 17.40
CA ASP A 506 9.19 -1.43 16.15
C ASP A 506 10.67 -1.87 16.07
N ALA A 507 11.36 -1.99 17.21
CA ALA A 507 12.73 -2.48 17.29
C ALA A 507 12.87 -3.98 16.95
N GLN A 508 11.77 -4.72 16.85
CA GLN A 508 11.73 -6.17 16.61
C GLN A 508 11.23 -6.52 15.21
N MET A 509 11.37 -5.60 14.23
CA MET A 509 10.90 -5.79 12.85
C MET A 509 11.28 -7.14 12.24
N GLY A 510 12.54 -7.57 12.36
CA GLY A 510 12.99 -8.86 11.82
C GLY A 510 12.29 -10.07 12.45
N ALA A 511 12.01 -10.03 13.76
CA ALA A 511 11.28 -11.10 14.46
C ALA A 511 9.80 -11.12 14.06
N MET A 512 9.18 -9.94 13.89
CA MET A 512 7.81 -9.80 13.43
C MET A 512 7.63 -10.28 11.97
N VAL A 513 8.59 -9.99 11.09
CA VAL A 513 8.60 -10.50 9.72
C VAL A 513 8.72 -12.03 9.70
N LEU A 514 9.57 -12.60 10.57
CA LEU A 514 9.70 -14.05 10.71
C LEU A 514 8.43 -14.71 11.28
N ASP A 515 7.73 -14.06 12.22
CA ASP A 515 6.42 -14.50 12.70
C ASP A 515 5.40 -14.50 11.56
N ALA A 516 5.31 -13.42 10.80
CA ALA A 516 4.39 -13.29 9.68
C ALA A 516 4.69 -14.30 8.55
N PHE A 517 5.95 -14.66 8.34
CA PHE A 517 6.38 -15.73 7.42
C PHE A 517 5.96 -17.13 7.92
N ASN A 518 5.84 -17.32 9.23
CA ASN A 518 5.56 -18.61 9.84
C ASN A 518 4.16 -18.67 10.51
N ALA A 519 3.29 -17.73 10.19
CA ALA A 519 2.00 -17.59 10.83
C ALA A 519 1.07 -18.77 10.47
N PRO A 520 0.26 -19.26 11.41
CA PRO A 520 -0.71 -20.30 11.13
C PRO A 520 -1.70 -19.86 10.05
N LEU A 521 -2.06 -20.80 9.18
CA LEU A 521 -3.11 -20.63 8.18
C LEU A 521 -4.37 -21.37 8.65
N GLU A 522 -5.38 -20.62 9.07
CA GLU A 522 -6.70 -21.18 9.35
C GLU A 522 -7.41 -21.46 8.03
N THR A 523 -7.77 -22.71 7.72
CA THR A 523 -8.48 -23.05 6.48
C THR A 523 -9.90 -23.51 6.76
N ARG A 524 -10.76 -23.35 5.76
CA ARG A 524 -12.17 -23.77 5.79
C ARG A 524 -12.46 -24.83 4.75
N PRO A 525 -13.60 -25.54 4.85
CA PRO A 525 -13.99 -26.49 3.83
C PRO A 525 -14.04 -25.91 2.42
N SER A 526 -14.39 -24.62 2.29
CA SER A 526 -14.41 -23.93 1.00
C SER A 526 -13.02 -23.75 0.38
N PHE A 527 -11.96 -23.77 1.19
CA PHE A 527 -10.57 -23.73 0.73
C PHE A 527 -10.02 -25.09 0.27
N ALA A 528 -10.78 -26.18 0.45
CA ALA A 528 -10.35 -27.52 0.04
C ALA A 528 -10.17 -27.66 -1.49
N SER A 529 -10.81 -26.80 -2.28
CA SER A 529 -10.65 -26.75 -3.74
C SER A 529 -9.51 -25.82 -4.20
N ALA A 530 -8.85 -25.10 -3.27
CA ALA A 530 -7.70 -24.29 -3.61
C ALA A 530 -6.59 -25.18 -4.18
N ARG A 531 -5.94 -24.71 -5.24
CA ARG A 531 -4.78 -25.40 -5.81
C ARG A 531 -3.65 -25.41 -4.78
N VAL A 532 -3.18 -26.59 -4.41
CA VAL A 532 -2.01 -26.75 -3.52
C VAL A 532 -0.81 -27.14 -4.37
N LEU A 533 0.18 -26.26 -4.45
CA LEU A 533 1.48 -26.54 -5.08
C LEU A 533 2.37 -27.36 -4.14
N THR A 534 2.36 -27.00 -2.86
CA THR A 534 3.10 -27.69 -1.79
C THR A 534 2.30 -27.56 -0.50
N PRO A 535 2.16 -28.62 0.32
CA PRO A 535 1.44 -28.52 1.59
C PRO A 535 2.07 -27.49 2.54
N TYR A 536 1.26 -26.65 3.17
CA TYR A 536 1.72 -25.74 4.22
C TYR A 536 1.60 -26.41 5.60
N ALA A 537 2.74 -26.57 6.28
CA ALA A 537 2.83 -27.36 7.51
C ALA A 537 2.07 -26.77 8.71
N ARG A 538 1.77 -25.47 8.71
CA ARG A 538 1.06 -24.78 9.80
C ARG A 538 -0.40 -24.48 9.47
N THR A 539 -0.98 -25.30 8.61
CA THR A 539 -2.43 -25.29 8.36
C THR A 539 -3.18 -25.81 9.59
N THR A 540 -4.27 -25.16 9.97
CA THR A 540 -5.17 -25.58 11.04
C THR A 540 -6.62 -25.30 10.65
N GLU A 541 -7.58 -26.06 11.18
CA GLU A 541 -9.00 -25.77 11.01
C GLU A 541 -9.46 -24.61 11.91
N ARG A 542 -8.72 -24.33 12.98
CA ARG A 542 -9.06 -23.29 13.95
C ARG A 542 -7.82 -22.82 14.70
N THR A 543 -7.58 -21.51 14.68
CA THR A 543 -6.54 -20.86 15.50
C THR A 543 -7.05 -20.50 16.89
N GLY A 544 -8.35 -20.25 17.03
CA GLY A 544 -8.98 -19.80 18.28
C GLY A 544 -8.65 -18.36 18.64
N LYS A 545 -8.19 -17.56 17.67
CA LYS A 545 -7.67 -16.21 17.89
C LYS A 545 -8.64 -15.16 17.36
N ALA A 546 -8.85 -14.09 18.14
CA ALA A 546 -9.69 -12.97 17.72
C ALA A 546 -9.17 -12.35 16.43
N GLY A 547 -10.08 -11.96 15.53
CA GLY A 547 -9.74 -11.42 14.21
C GLY A 547 -9.27 -12.45 13.19
N CYS A 548 -9.01 -13.70 13.60
CA CYS A 548 -8.60 -14.80 12.73
C CYS A 548 -9.66 -15.91 12.63
N THR A 549 -10.27 -16.25 13.77
CA THR A 549 -11.32 -17.28 13.86
C THR A 549 -12.71 -16.64 13.92
N PRO A 550 -13.68 -17.08 13.10
CA PRO A 550 -15.06 -16.61 13.20
C PRO A 550 -15.65 -16.76 14.60
N GLY A 551 -16.30 -15.70 15.08
CA GLY A 551 -16.99 -15.67 16.38
C GLY A 551 -16.05 -15.62 17.60
N ILE A 552 -14.77 -15.30 17.41
CA ILE A 552 -13.85 -15.02 18.52
C ILE A 552 -13.57 -13.52 18.57
N SER A 553 -13.83 -12.92 19.73
CA SER A 553 -13.60 -11.51 20.06
C SER A 553 -12.52 -11.40 21.14
N ALA A 554 -11.75 -10.32 21.12
CA ALA A 554 -10.87 -9.96 22.24
C ALA A 554 -11.53 -8.98 23.23
N GLY A 555 -12.83 -8.71 23.08
CA GLY A 555 -13.63 -7.92 24.00
C GLY A 555 -13.48 -6.41 23.81
N ALA A 556 -13.14 -5.94 22.61
CA ALA A 556 -13.14 -4.53 22.29
C ALA A 556 -14.51 -3.90 22.56
N THR A 557 -14.48 -2.61 22.91
CA THR A 557 -15.68 -1.81 23.16
C THR A 557 -15.63 -0.54 22.33
N TYR A 558 -16.79 0.09 22.15
CA TYR A 558 -16.89 1.38 21.46
C TYR A 558 -15.98 2.42 22.13
N PRO A 559 -15.14 3.15 21.36
CA PRO A 559 -14.28 4.20 21.91
C PRO A 559 -15.15 5.35 22.42
N ARG A 560 -15.05 5.64 23.73
CA ARG A 560 -15.79 6.72 24.39
C ARG A 560 -15.02 8.02 24.43
#